data_AF-A0A1M7NNA9-F1
#
_entry.id   AF-A0A1M7NNA9-F1
#
_cell.length_a   1.000
_cell.length_b   1.000
_cell.length_c   1.000
_cell.angle_alpha   90.00
_cell.angle_beta   90.00
_cell.angle_gamma   90.00
#
_symmetry.space_group_name_H-M   'P 1'
#
loop_
_entity.id
_entity.type
_entity.pdbx_description
1 polymer ?
#
loop_
_entity_poly.entity_id
_entity_poly.type
_entity_poly.pdbx_seq_one_letter_code
_entity_poly.pdbx_strand_id
1 'polypeptide(L)'
;MASIKNLKKDINYTLGDIIGYASEKVDLKGENKEVEAVIDETINTFDDLIGKINAKGVENKKAHYKQVSAELETRANDLIAKINKI
;
A
#
# COMPACT_ATOMS: atom_id res chain seq x y z
N MET A 1 -21.19 4.62 7.47
CA MET A 1 -20.58 4.81 6.14
C MET A 1 -19.08 4.92 6.36
N ALA A 2 -18.26 4.06 5.75
CA ALA A 2 -16.81 4.22 5.80
C ALA A 2 -16.46 5.49 4.99
N SER A 3 -16.18 6.57 5.71
CA SER A 3 -15.81 7.84 5.12
C SER A 3 -14.47 7.69 4.37
N ILE A 4 -14.22 8.51 3.34
CA ILE A 4 -12.90 8.65 2.68
C ILE A 4 -11.75 8.66 3.70
N LYS A 5 -11.99 9.32 4.84
CA LYS A 5 -11.05 9.43 5.95
C LYS A 5 -10.65 8.07 6.54
N ASN A 6 -11.56 7.10 6.60
CA ASN A 6 -11.25 5.75 7.04
C ASN A 6 -10.44 5.02 5.98
N LEU A 7 -10.84 5.06 4.71
CA LEU A 7 -10.08 4.39 3.65
C LEU A 7 -8.64 4.90 3.54
N LYS A 8 -8.43 6.22 3.68
CA LYS A 8 -7.07 6.80 3.73
C LYS A 8 -6.27 6.29 4.93
N LYS A 9 -6.92 6.15 6.09
CA LYS A 9 -6.28 5.58 7.27
C LYS A 9 -5.93 4.11 7.05
N ASP A 10 -6.85 3.33 6.49
CA ASP A 10 -6.64 1.91 6.21
C ASP A 10 -5.46 1.72 5.26
N ILE A 11 -5.38 2.48 4.17
CA ILE A 11 -4.22 2.46 3.26
C ILE A 11 -2.93 2.81 3.99
N ASN A 12 -2.95 3.87 4.81
CA ASN A 12 -1.75 4.31 5.53
C ASN A 12 -1.29 3.27 6.57
N TYR A 13 -2.22 2.69 7.34
CA TYR A 13 -1.89 1.66 8.32
C TYR A 13 -1.43 0.37 7.64
N THR A 14 -2.16 -0.14 6.64
CA THR A 14 -1.80 -1.38 5.96
C THR A 14 -0.46 -1.27 5.22
N LEU A 15 -0.26 -0.22 4.43
CA LEU A 15 1.02 -0.06 3.70
C LEU A 15 2.15 0.32 4.66
N GLY A 16 1.87 1.06 5.74
CA GLY A 16 2.84 1.35 6.80
C GLY A 16 3.31 0.09 7.52
N ASP A 17 2.39 -0.81 7.86
CA ASP A 17 2.71 -2.11 8.47
C ASP A 17 3.55 -2.98 7.51
N ILE A 18 3.27 -2.94 6.21
CA ILE A 18 4.05 -3.65 5.18
C ILE A 18 5.48 -3.09 5.10
N ILE A 19 5.65 -1.77 5.12
CA ILE A 19 6.98 -1.14 5.16
C ILE A 19 7.73 -1.52 6.44
N GLY A 20 7.03 -1.53 7.58
CA GLY A 20 7.61 -1.97 8.85
C GLY A 20 8.09 -3.42 8.77
N TYR A 21 7.24 -4.31 8.26
CA TYR A 21 7.56 -5.72 8.06
C TYR A 21 8.72 -5.94 7.07
N ALA A 22 8.76 -5.17 5.97
CA ALA A 22 9.89 -5.19 5.04
C ALA A 22 11.18 -4.75 5.74
N SER A 23 11.11 -3.71 6.57
CA SER A 23 12.28 -3.17 7.28
C SER A 23 12.86 -4.16 8.30
N GLU A 24 12.06 -5.08 8.84
CA GLU A 24 12.56 -6.16 9.71
C GLU A 24 13.41 -7.19 8.95
N LYS A 25 13.26 -7.28 7.62
CA LYS A 25 14.06 -8.15 6.74
C LYS A 25 15.39 -7.54 6.33
N VAL A 26 15.68 -6.29 6.75
CA VAL A 26 16.96 -5.63 6.48
C VAL A 26 18.08 -6.40 7.16
N ASP A 27 19.01 -6.92 6.36
CA ASP A 27 20.20 -7.59 6.85
C ASP A 27 21.28 -6.55 7.19
N LEU A 28 21.81 -6.61 8.41
CA LEU A 28 22.87 -5.72 8.91
C LEU A 28 24.23 -5.96 8.22
N LYS A 29 24.37 -7.05 7.48
CA LYS A 29 25.61 -7.49 6.83
C LYS A 29 25.49 -7.64 5.31
N GLY A 30 24.34 -7.37 4.70
CA GLY A 30 24.02 -7.73 3.30
C GLY A 30 23.47 -6.62 2.40
N GLU A 31 23.13 -6.99 1.15
CA GLU A 31 22.52 -6.10 0.13
C GLU A 31 21.01 -5.92 0.38
N ASN A 32 20.64 -4.82 1.03
CA ASN A 32 19.23 -4.48 1.31
C ASN A 32 18.46 -3.92 0.10
N LYS A 33 19.03 -3.98 -1.11
CA LYS A 33 18.44 -3.40 -2.32
C LYS A 33 17.07 -3.98 -2.64
N GLU A 34 16.85 -5.27 -2.37
CA GLU A 34 15.54 -5.90 -2.60
C GLU A 34 14.49 -5.40 -1.61
N VAL A 35 14.88 -5.23 -0.34
CA VAL A 35 14.01 -4.66 0.70
C VAL A 35 13.69 -3.19 0.39
N GLU A 36 14.70 -2.39 0.05
CA GLU A 36 14.53 -0.99 -0.37
C GLU A 36 13.63 -0.88 -1.60
N ALA A 37 13.80 -1.75 -2.60
CA ALA A 37 12.94 -1.78 -3.79
C ALA A 37 11.49 -2.08 -3.43
N VAL A 38 11.23 -2.99 -2.49
CA VAL A 38 9.87 -3.28 -2.01
C VAL A 38 9.28 -2.11 -1.24
N ILE A 39 10.09 -1.42 -0.42
CA ILE A 39 9.65 -0.21 0.30
C ILE A 39 9.28 0.90 -0.70
N ASP A 40 10.13 1.16 -1.69
CA ASP A 40 9.86 2.14 -2.74
C ASP A 40 8.60 1.79 -3.55
N GLU A 41 8.42 0.52 -3.90
CA GLU A 41 7.21 0.05 -4.57
C GLU A 41 5.95 0.23 -3.70
N THR A 42 6.08 0.03 -2.39
CA THR A 42 5.00 0.25 -1.42
C THR A 42 4.62 1.72 -1.34
N ILE A 43 5.62 2.63 -1.31
CA ILE A 43 5.40 4.09 -1.31
C ILE A 43 4.73 4.54 -2.62
N ASN A 44 5.20 4.05 -3.77
CA ASN A 44 4.58 4.35 -5.06
C ASN A 44 3.11 3.88 -5.10
N THR A 45 2.84 2.69 -4.57
CA THR A 45 1.47 2.17 -4.45
C THR A 45 0.61 3.05 -3.54
N PHE A 46 1.17 3.55 -2.43
CA PHE A 46 0.48 4.48 -1.54
C PHE A 46 0.08 5.76 -2.27
N ASP A 47 1.02 6.39 -2.97
CA ASP A 47 0.75 7.64 -3.70
C ASP A 47 -0.30 7.45 -4.81
N ASP A 48 -0.23 6.33 -5.55
CA ASP A 48 -1.23 5.97 -6.55
C ASP A 48 -2.63 5.82 -5.95
N LEU A 49 -2.76 5.07 -4.84
CA LEU A 49 -4.05 4.84 -4.19
C LEU A 49 -4.61 6.12 -3.58
N ILE A 50 -3.77 6.96 -2.97
CA ILE A 50 -4.17 8.26 -2.42
C ILE A 50 -4.58 9.22 -3.55
N GLY A 51 -3.85 9.22 -4.67
CA GLY A 51 -4.21 9.97 -5.87
C GLY A 51 -5.59 9.57 -6.39
N LYS A 52 -5.84 8.26 -6.50
CA LYS A 52 -7.16 7.72 -6.86
C LYS A 52 -8.24 8.13 -5.89
N ILE A 53 -8.01 8.08 -4.58
CA ILE A 53 -9.01 8.51 -3.58
C ILE A 53 -9.36 9.99 -3.72
N ASN A 54 -8.35 10.82 -3.98
CA ASN A 54 -8.52 12.27 -4.12
C ASN A 54 -9.03 12.69 -5.50
N ALA A 55 -9.21 11.74 -6.44
CA ALA A 55 -9.74 12.01 -7.77
C ALA A 55 -11.06 12.79 -7.67
N LYS A 56 -11.10 13.95 -8.32
CA LYS A 56 -12.30 14.79 -8.41
C LYS A 56 -13.14 14.31 -9.59
N GLY A 57 -14.46 14.49 -9.50
CA GLY A 57 -15.38 14.12 -10.59
C GLY A 57 -15.84 12.66 -10.59
N VAL A 58 -15.61 11.92 -9.51
CA VAL A 58 -16.14 10.56 -9.37
C VAL A 58 -17.66 10.60 -9.17
N GLU A 59 -18.43 10.19 -10.19
CA GLU A 59 -19.90 10.07 -10.12
C GLU A 59 -20.33 9.11 -9.01
N ASN A 60 -19.73 7.92 -8.96
CA ASN A 60 -20.07 6.89 -7.98
C ASN A 60 -18.95 6.67 -6.95
N LYS A 61 -18.84 7.61 -6.01
CA LYS A 61 -17.85 7.57 -4.92
C LYS A 61 -17.85 6.25 -4.15
N LYS A 62 -19.03 5.64 -3.95
CA LYS A 62 -19.15 4.36 -3.22
C LYS A 62 -18.50 3.21 -3.98
N ALA A 63 -18.76 3.10 -5.28
CA ALA A 63 -18.13 2.09 -6.13
C ALA A 63 -16.61 2.32 -6.23
N HIS A 64 -16.21 3.57 -6.39
CA HIS A 64 -14.80 3.97 -6.47
C HIS A 64 -14.01 3.59 -5.22
N TYR A 65 -14.49 3.96 -4.03
CA TYR A 65 -13.81 3.58 -2.77
C TYR A 65 -13.75 2.07 -2.56
N LYS A 66 -14.77 1.34 -3.03
CA LYS A 66 -14.75 -0.12 -2.99
C LYS A 66 -13.69 -0.71 -3.92
N GLN A 67 -13.53 -0.15 -5.12
CA GLN A 67 -12.47 -0.55 -6.05
C GLN A 67 -11.08 -0.25 -5.48
N VAL A 68 -10.87 0.94 -4.92
CA VAL A 68 -9.58 1.29 -4.29
C VAL A 68 -9.25 0.34 -3.14
N SER A 69 -10.23 -0.03 -2.31
CA SER A 69 -10.04 -1.01 -1.24
C SER A 69 -9.64 -2.39 -1.76
N ALA A 70 -10.29 -2.87 -2.82
CA ALA A 70 -9.93 -4.15 -3.43
C ALA A 70 -8.53 -4.10 -4.10
N GLU A 71 -8.17 -2.95 -4.69
CA GLU A 71 -6.85 -2.74 -5.26
C GLU A 71 -5.77 -2.70 -4.17
N LEU A 72 -6.04 -2.04 -3.04
CA LEU A 72 -5.17 -2.05 -1.87
C LEU A 72 -4.90 -3.49 -1.41
N GLU A 73 -5.94 -4.29 -1.20
CA GLU A 73 -5.78 -5.69 -0.76
C GLU A 73 -4.94 -6.51 -1.74
N THR A 74 -5.16 -6.33 -3.04
CA THR A 74 -4.39 -7.05 -4.07
C THR A 74 -2.92 -6.66 -4.02
N ARG A 75 -2.63 -5.36 -4.03
CA ARG A 75 -1.26 -4.83 -3.98
C ARG A 75 -0.56 -5.19 -2.67
N ALA A 76 -1.26 -5.11 -1.55
CA ALA A 76 -0.75 -5.47 -0.23
C ALA A 76 -0.32 -6.93 -0.18
N ASN A 77 -1.15 -7.85 -0.70
CA ASN A 77 -0.80 -9.27 -0.78
C ASN A 77 0.42 -9.51 -1.68
N ASP A 78 0.49 -8.83 -2.82
CA ASP A 78 1.65 -8.94 -3.73
C ASP A 78 2.95 -8.44 -3.06
N LEU A 79 2.89 -7.32 -2.35
CA LEU A 79 4.03 -6.76 -1.61
C LEU A 79 4.47 -7.71 -0.49
N ILE A 80 3.55 -8.22 0.32
CA ILE A 80 3.87 -9.21 1.37
C ILE A 80 4.47 -10.49 0.76
N ALA A 81 3.95 -10.95 -0.37
CA ALA A 81 4.49 -12.11 -1.07
C ALA A 81 5.92 -11.85 -1.59
N LYS A 82 6.25 -10.62 -1.99
CA LYS A 82 7.63 -10.23 -2.34
C LYS A 82 8.52 -10.24 -1.10
N ILE A 83 8.08 -9.61 0.01
CA ILE A 83 8.86 -9.59 1.27
C ILE A 83 9.13 -11.01 1.78
N ASN A 84 8.16 -11.91 1.68
CA ASN A 84 8.33 -13.31 2.12
C ASN A 84 9.30 -14.12 1.26
N LYS A 85 9.61 -13.66 0.04
CA LYS A 85 10.58 -14.31 -0.86
C LYS A 85 12.00 -13.80 -0.64
N ILE A 86 12.17 -12.71 0.12
CA ILE A 86 13.44 -12.14 0.58
C ILE A 86 13.78 -12.77 1.94
#